data_AF-A0A4R8WV63-F1
#
_entry.id   AF-A0A4R8WV63-F1
#
_cell.length_a   1.000
_cell.length_b   1.000
_cell.length_c   1.000
_cell.angle_alpha   90.00
_cell.angle_beta   90.00
_cell.angle_gamma   90.00
#
_symmetry.space_group_name_H-M   'P 1'
#
loop_
_entity.id
_entity.type
_entity.pdbx_description
1 polymer ?
#
loop_
_entity_poly.entity_id
_entity_poly.type
_entity_poly.pdbx_seq_one_letter_code
_entity_poly.pdbx_strand_id
1 'polypeptide(L)'
;MAEEMSQRSVKRSLASIVLGFEIIVVFLAALVIFGLGALPAWLALGGGAALCLAMVAVIGLLGRGWSYYAGWGIQAIVIATGFLNPTMFFIGAMFAAMWTYCMVVGTRIDNQKESS
;
A
#
# COMPACT_ATOMS: atom_id res chain seq x y z
N MET A 1 0.34 34.48 -6.21
CA MET A 1 0.22 33.10 -5.69
C MET A 1 0.24 32.13 -6.86
N ALA A 2 1.38 32.05 -7.56
CA ALA A 2 1.69 30.88 -8.36
C ALA A 2 2.55 30.04 -7.42
N GLU A 3 1.91 29.26 -6.54
CA GLU A 3 2.64 28.30 -5.73
C GLU A 3 3.36 27.37 -6.70
N GLU A 4 4.68 27.38 -6.64
CA GLU A 4 5.54 26.38 -7.25
C GLU A 4 5.00 25.01 -6.85
N MET A 5 4.21 24.42 -7.75
CA MET A 5 3.86 23.01 -7.72
C MET A 5 5.17 22.24 -7.91
N SER A 6 5.94 22.09 -6.83
CA SER A 6 7.02 21.11 -6.72
C SER A 6 6.48 19.84 -7.35
N GLN A 7 6.98 19.51 -8.54
CA GLN A 7 6.48 18.40 -9.34
C GLN A 7 6.78 17.15 -8.54
N ARG A 8 5.83 16.73 -7.68
CA ARG A 8 5.96 15.53 -6.87
C ARG A 8 6.22 14.39 -7.84
N SER A 9 7.33 13.67 -7.61
CA SER A 9 7.73 12.49 -8.39
C SER A 9 6.51 11.63 -8.72
N VAL A 10 6.35 11.27 -9.98
CA VAL A 10 5.19 10.51 -10.47
C VAL A 10 5.13 9.17 -9.75
N LYS A 11 6.30 8.56 -9.49
CA LYS A 11 6.43 7.35 -8.67
C LYS A 11 5.80 7.52 -7.29
N ARG A 12 6.05 8.65 -6.61
CA ARG A 12 5.51 8.92 -5.28
C ARG A 12 3.98 9.03 -5.30
N SER A 13 3.45 9.76 -6.27
CA SER A 13 1.99 9.95 -6.41
C SER A 13 1.29 8.61 -6.69
N LEU A 14 1.78 7.83 -7.66
CA LEU A 14 1.22 6.52 -7.98
C LEU A 14 1.29 5.55 -6.78
N ALA A 15 2.44 5.48 -6.11
CA ALA A 15 2.59 4.63 -4.92
C ALA A 15 1.64 5.02 -3.78
N SER A 16 1.41 6.32 -3.57
CA SER A 16 0.47 6.80 -2.54
C SER A 16 -0.98 6.44 -2.84
N ILE A 17 -1.38 6.47 -4.12
CA ILE A 17 -2.73 6.09 -4.54
C ILE A 17 -2.95 4.59 -4.33
N VAL A 18 -1.99 3.75 -4.72
CA VAL A 18 -2.06 2.29 -4.53
C VAL A 18 -2.21 1.94 -3.05
N LEU A 19 -1.31 2.43 -2.19
CA LEU A 19 -1.40 2.18 -0.74
C LEU A 19 -2.68 2.76 -0.13
N GLY A 20 -3.14 3.93 -0.61
CA GLY A 20 -4.39 4.55 -0.15
C GLY A 20 -5.61 3.67 -0.39
N PHE A 21 -5.74 3.10 -1.59
CA PHE A 21 -6.80 2.13 -1.89
C PHE A 21 -6.66 0.83 -1.10
N GLU A 22 -5.42 0.37 -0.92
CA GLU A 22 -5.14 -0.86 -0.19
C GLU A 22 -5.51 -0.76 1.29
N ILE A 23 -5.38 0.42 1.91
CA ILE A 23 -5.86 0.67 3.28
C ILE A 23 -7.36 0.37 3.41
N ILE A 24 -8.17 0.80 2.43
CA ILE A 24 -9.61 0.55 2.43
C ILE A 24 -9.88 -0.95 2.34
N VAL A 25 -9.14 -1.64 1.48
CA VAL A 25 -9.23 -3.10 1.30
C VAL A 25 -8.84 -3.84 2.58
N VAL A 26 -7.72 -3.49 3.22
CA VAL A 26 -7.25 -4.11 4.46
C VAL A 26 -8.24 -3.85 5.60
N PHE A 27 -8.82 -2.66 5.69
CA PHE A 27 -9.87 -2.35 6.65
C PHE A 27 -11.10 -3.24 6.45
N LEU A 28 -11.58 -3.38 5.21
CA LEU A 28 -12.70 -4.27 4.89
C LEU A 28 -12.36 -5.74 5.17
N ALA A 29 -11.13 -6.17 4.86
CA ALA A 29 -10.67 -7.52 5.15
C ALA A 29 -10.67 -7.81 6.65
N ALA A 30 -10.28 -6.85 7.49
CA ALA A 30 -10.37 -6.98 8.94
C ALA A 30 -11.81 -7.17 9.42
N LEU A 31 -12.77 -6.44 8.84
CA LEU A 31 -14.20 -6.62 9.13
C LEU A 31 -14.71 -7.99 8.67
N VAL A 32 -14.27 -8.47 7.51
CA VAL A 32 -14.64 -9.81 7.00
C VAL A 32 -14.07 -10.91 7.90
N ILE A 33 -12.81 -10.83 8.29
CA ILE A 33 -12.18 -11.80 9.20
C ILE A 33 -12.88 -11.82 10.55
N PHE A 34 -13.24 -10.64 11.08
CA PHE A 34 -14.04 -10.53 12.30
C PHE A 34 -15.44 -11.14 12.13
N GLY A 35 -16.14 -10.81 11.05
CA GLY A 35 -17.49 -11.31 10.77
C GLY A 35 -17.55 -12.82 10.52
N LEU A 36 -16.47 -13.41 10.00
CA LEU A 36 -16.31 -14.86 9.84
C LEU A 36 -15.94 -15.58 11.15
N GLY A 37 -15.61 -14.84 12.22
CA GLY A 37 -15.17 -15.43 13.49
C GLY A 37 -13.83 -16.17 13.40
N ALA A 38 -13.02 -15.89 12.38
CA ALA A 38 -11.77 -16.61 12.13
C ALA A 38 -10.66 -16.29 13.16
N LEU A 39 -10.74 -15.13 13.82
CA LEU A 39 -9.81 -14.65 14.83
C LEU A 39 -10.56 -13.94 15.98
N PRO A 40 -9.97 -13.84 17.18
CA PRO A 40 -10.50 -13.00 18.24
C PRO A 40 -10.71 -11.56 17.77
N ALA A 41 -11.81 -10.93 18.21
CA ALA A 41 -12.20 -9.59 17.77
C ALA A 41 -11.07 -8.55 17.90
N TRP A 42 -10.36 -8.58 19.03
CA TRP A 42 -9.27 -7.66 19.32
C TRP A 42 -8.08 -7.84 18.35
N LEU A 43 -7.83 -9.07 17.88
CA LEU A 43 -6.74 -9.37 16.97
C LEU A 43 -7.13 -9.10 15.52
N ALA A 44 -8.36 -9.42 15.12
CA ALA A 44 -8.88 -9.11 13.79
C ALA A 44 -8.98 -7.60 13.56
N LEU A 45 -9.67 -6.89 14.46
CA LEU A 45 -9.89 -5.44 14.33
C LEU A 45 -8.64 -4.64 14.75
N GLY A 46 -8.00 -5.02 15.85
CA GLY A 46 -6.79 -4.34 16.31
C GLY A 46 -5.59 -4.56 15.39
N GLY A 47 -5.40 -5.79 14.90
CA GLY A 47 -4.37 -6.11 13.90
C GLY A 47 -4.63 -5.42 12.56
N GLY A 48 -5.87 -5.44 12.08
CA GLY A 48 -6.27 -4.70 10.88
C GLY A 48 -6.06 -3.18 11.01
N ALA A 49 -6.48 -2.59 12.12
CA ALA A 49 -6.27 -1.17 12.40
C ALA A 49 -4.78 -0.82 12.49
N ALA A 50 -3.97 -1.64 13.16
CA ALA A 50 -2.53 -1.47 13.24
C ALA A 50 -1.86 -1.52 11.86
N LEU A 51 -2.30 -2.45 11.00
CA LEU A 51 -1.80 -2.55 9.63
C LEU A 51 -2.19 -1.31 8.80
N CYS A 52 -3.43 -0.85 8.88
CA CYS A 52 -3.86 0.39 8.23
C CYS A 52 -3.02 1.59 8.69
N LEU A 53 -2.75 1.72 10.00
CA LEU A 53 -1.90 2.79 10.53
C LEU A 53 -0.45 2.69 10.02
N ALA A 54 0.10 1.47 9.95
CA ALA A 54 1.42 1.24 9.36
C ALA A 54 1.46 1.66 7.89
N MET A 55 0.42 1.38 7.11
CA MET A 55 0.31 1.82 5.72
C MET A 55 0.23 3.34 5.59
N VAL A 56 -0.56 4.01 6.43
CA VAL A 56 -0.62 5.48 6.48
C VAL A 56 0.75 6.07 6.80
N ALA A 57 1.47 5.48 7.76
CA ALA A 57 2.83 5.89 8.09
C ALA A 57 3.77 5.71 6.89
N VAL A 58 3.69 4.59 6.16
CA VAL A 58 4.47 4.36 4.93
C VAL A 58 4.15 5.40 3.86
N ILE A 59 2.88 5.76 3.66
CA ILE A 59 2.47 6.84 2.73
C ILE A 59 3.14 8.17 3.10
N GLY A 60 3.14 8.53 4.39
CA GLY A 60 3.80 9.74 4.89
C GLY A 60 5.32 9.73 4.67
N LEU A 61 5.93 8.54 4.73
CA LEU A 61 7.36 8.33 4.53
C LEU A 61 7.77 8.20 3.06
N LEU A 62 6.82 8.09 2.12
CA LEU A 62 7.11 7.98 0.69
C LEU A 62 7.98 9.15 0.22
N GLY A 63 9.07 8.84 -0.47
CA GLY A 63 10.06 9.80 -0.95
C GLY A 63 11.43 9.67 -0.28
N ARG A 64 11.54 8.94 0.84
CA ARG A 64 12.83 8.40 1.30
C ARG A 64 13.21 7.19 0.44
N GLY A 65 14.49 7.03 0.11
CA GLY A 65 14.96 5.87 -0.67
C GLY A 65 14.57 4.51 -0.07
N TRP A 66 14.40 4.44 1.26
CA TRP A 66 14.03 3.20 1.95
C TRP A 66 12.53 2.93 2.06
N SER A 67 11.66 3.93 1.84
CA SER A 67 10.21 3.79 2.03
C SER A 67 9.59 2.76 1.08
N TYR A 68 10.20 2.58 -0.09
CA TYR A 68 9.72 1.65 -1.09
C TYR A 68 9.95 0.18 -0.69
N TYR A 69 11.00 -0.11 0.08
CA TYR A 69 11.20 -1.44 0.68
C TYR A 69 10.17 -1.71 1.79
N ALA A 70 9.84 -0.69 2.58
CA ALA A 70 8.77 -0.81 3.59
C ALA A 70 7.42 -1.13 2.95
N GLY A 71 7.10 -0.52 1.79
CA GLY A 71 5.90 -0.85 1.04
C GLY A 71 5.89 -2.30 0.52
N TRP A 72 7.03 -2.83 0.06
CA TRP A 72 7.15 -4.27 -0.24
C TRP A 72 6.90 -5.17 0.98
N GLY A 73 7.36 -4.74 2.16
CA GLY A 73 7.05 -5.43 3.42
C GLY A 73 5.53 -5.45 3.70
N ILE A 74 4.85 -4.32 3.51
CA ILE A 74 3.38 -4.24 3.62
C ILE A 74 2.71 -5.20 2.64
N GLN A 75 3.13 -5.22 1.37
CA GLN A 75 2.56 -6.15 0.37
C GLN A 75 2.68 -7.61 0.81
N ALA A 76 3.84 -8.00 1.32
CA ALA A 76 4.06 -9.36 1.82
C ALA A 76 3.14 -9.68 3.02
N ILE A 77 2.96 -8.73 3.95
CA ILE A 77 2.05 -8.90 5.08
C ILE A 77 0.61 -9.03 4.60
N VAL A 78 0.17 -8.17 3.68
CA VAL A 78 -1.20 -8.21 3.11
C VAL A 78 -1.45 -9.53 2.40
N ILE A 79 -0.50 -10.01 1.58
CA ILE A 79 -0.60 -11.34 0.95
C ILE A 79 -0.67 -12.45 2.00
N ALA A 80 0.11 -12.36 3.08
CA ALA A 80 0.06 -13.34 4.17
C ALA A 80 -1.30 -13.36 4.90
N THR A 81 -2.07 -12.27 4.90
CA THR A 81 -3.47 -12.31 5.39
C THR A 81 -4.35 -13.25 4.56
N GLY A 82 -3.91 -13.64 3.36
CA GLY A 82 -4.47 -14.71 2.53
C GLY A 82 -4.64 -16.04 3.26
N PHE A 83 -3.78 -16.36 4.23
CA PHE A 83 -3.92 -17.58 5.03
C PHE A 83 -5.18 -17.58 5.92
N LEU A 84 -5.70 -16.39 6.24
CA LEU A 84 -6.94 -16.21 7.02
C LEU A 84 -8.17 -16.19 6.10
N ASN A 85 -8.03 -15.54 4.95
CA ASN A 85 -9.07 -15.52 3.92
C ASN A 85 -8.42 -15.66 2.54
N PRO A 86 -8.60 -16.79 1.83
CA PRO A 86 -7.94 -17.05 0.55
C PRO A 86 -8.16 -15.97 -0.51
N THR A 87 -9.26 -15.22 -0.46
CA THR A 87 -9.53 -14.08 -1.35
C THR A 87 -8.43 -13.01 -1.26
N MET A 88 -7.83 -12.84 -0.08
CA MET A 88 -6.76 -11.87 0.14
C MET A 88 -5.45 -12.24 -0.58
N PHE A 89 -5.24 -13.51 -0.94
CA PHE A 89 -4.10 -13.84 -1.83
C PHE A 89 -4.25 -13.20 -3.20
N PHE A 90 -5.45 -13.27 -3.78
CA PHE A 90 -5.73 -12.66 -5.08
C PHE A 90 -5.62 -11.13 -5.01
N ILE A 91 -6.27 -10.53 -4.00
CA ILE A 91 -6.27 -9.09 -3.80
C ILE A 91 -4.84 -8.57 -3.51
N GLY A 92 -4.12 -9.19 -2.58
CA GLY A 92 -2.75 -8.81 -2.24
C GLY A 92 -1.79 -8.98 -3.42
N ALA A 93 -1.92 -10.04 -4.21
CA ALA A 93 -1.12 -10.21 -5.43
C ALA A 93 -1.42 -9.11 -6.47
N MET A 94 -2.68 -8.71 -6.62
CA MET A 94 -3.07 -7.62 -7.52
C MET A 94 -2.47 -6.29 -7.08
N PHE A 95 -2.53 -5.96 -5.79
CA PHE A 95 -1.91 -4.74 -5.25
C PHE A 95 -0.39 -4.78 -5.35
N ALA A 96 0.25 -5.93 -5.11
CA ALA A 96 1.69 -6.09 -5.28
C ALA A 96 2.12 -5.93 -6.75
N ALA A 97 1.31 -6.41 -7.70
CA ALA A 97 1.54 -6.19 -9.12
C ALA A 97 1.41 -4.70 -9.48
N MET A 98 0.37 -4.02 -8.99
CA MET A 98 0.20 -2.58 -9.17
C MET A 98 1.35 -1.78 -8.55
N TRP A 99 1.79 -2.15 -7.35
CA TRP A 99 2.93 -1.54 -6.66
C TRP A 99 4.21 -1.67 -7.50
N THR A 100 4.49 -2.88 -7.99
CA THR A 100 5.63 -3.15 -8.88
C THR A 100 5.56 -2.30 -10.14
N TYR A 101 4.38 -2.23 -10.76
CA TYR A 101 4.14 -1.39 -11.94
C TYR A 101 4.41 0.09 -11.64
N CYS A 102 3.94 0.61 -10.51
CA CYS A 102 4.19 1.99 -10.08
C CYS A 102 5.68 2.28 -9.89
N MET A 103 6.47 1.32 -9.40
CA MET A 103 7.92 1.49 -9.27
C MET A 103 8.62 1.56 -10.63
N VAL A 104 8.24 0.69 -11.56
CA VAL A 104 8.86 0.65 -12.89
C VAL A 104 8.48 1.87 -13.71
N VAL A 105 7.18 2.17 -13.81
CA VAL A 105 6.67 3.28 -14.62
C VAL A 105 6.99 4.63 -13.98
N GLY A 106 6.86 4.75 -12.66
CA GLY A 106 7.23 5.96 -11.94
C GLY A 106 8.69 6.34 -12.16
N THR A 107 9.61 5.36 -12.07
CA THR A 107 11.04 5.59 -12.34
C THR A 107 11.29 5.97 -13.80
N ARG A 108 10.61 5.34 -14.76
CA ARG A 108 10.75 5.70 -16.18
C ARG A 108 10.30 7.12 -16.49
N ILE A 109 9.14 7.53 -15.97
CA ILE A 109 8.59 8.87 -16.20
C ILE A 109 9.43 9.94 -15.51
N ASP A 110 9.88 9.68 -14.27
CA ASP A 110 10.75 10.61 -13.55
C ASP A 110 12.08 10.82 -14.29
N ASN A 111 12.70 9.75 -14.82
CA ASN A 111 13.95 9.86 -15.60
C ASN A 111 13.77 10.63 -16.93
N GLN A 112 12.60 10.53 -17.58
CA GLN A 112 12.31 11.27 -18.81
C GLN A 112 12.17 12.79 -18.58
N LYS A 113 11.68 13.18 -17.39
CA LYS A 113 11.58 14.58 -17.00
C LYS A 113 12.95 15.22 -16.69
N GLU A 114 13.96 14.42 -16.39
CA GLU A 114 15.32 14.90 -16.10
C GLU A 114 16.14 15.17 -17.38
N SER A 115 15.78 14.55 -18.51
CA SER A 115 16.51 14.67 -19.78
C SER A 115 15.96 15.73 -20.76
N SER A 116 14.91 16.46 -20.39
CA SER A 116 14.27 17.51 -21.23
C SER A 116 14.44 18.89 -20.61
#